data_AF-A0A925PPB5-F1
#
_entry.id   AF-A0A925PPB5-F1
#
_cell.length_a   1.000
_cell.length_b   1.000
_cell.length_c   1.000
_cell.angle_alpha   90.00
_cell.angle_beta   90.00
_cell.angle_gamma   90.00
#
_symmetry.space_group_name_H-M   'P 1'
#
loop_
_entity.id
_entity.type
_entity.pdbx_description
1 polymer ?
#
loop_
_entity_poly.entity_id
_entity_poly.type
_entity_poly.pdbx_seq_one_letter_code
_entity_poly.pdbx_strand_id
1 'polypeptide(L)'
;MAFKHTYFYAVFWQRIKRNRLAMAGAIVVAALFIVSLLAQFIVPFDPNSINAWSVLSPPSWQHWFGTDELGRDVLSRVIYGARISLKVGFVAVGIAVSIGTVVGLVSGYYSGLVDATLMRFVDIMLCFPAFFLILAVITIREPSIWNIMIVIGLTGWMGVARLVRAETLSIREMDYILAARCIGCSDARIIFRHILPYEISPVLV
;
A
#
# COMPACT_ATOMS: atom_id res chain seq x y z
N MET A 1 10.92 -0.94 30.03
CA MET A 1 10.04 -1.16 28.85
C MET A 1 9.56 0.14 28.17
N ALA A 2 9.69 1.32 28.81
CA ALA A 2 9.23 2.61 28.28
C ALA A 2 10.16 3.32 27.26
N PHE A 3 11.39 2.85 27.05
CA PHE A 3 12.38 3.54 26.20
C PHE A 3 12.24 3.29 24.68
N LYS A 4 11.47 2.27 24.27
CA LYS A 4 11.40 1.82 22.85
C LYS A 4 10.45 2.64 21.98
N HIS A 5 9.35 3.16 22.53
CA HIS A 5 8.38 3.95 21.75
C HIS A 5 8.99 5.30 21.32
N THR A 6 9.72 5.96 22.22
CA THR A 6 10.31 7.28 21.93
C THR A 6 11.35 7.21 20.82
N TYR A 7 12.16 6.15 20.75
CA TYR A 7 13.23 6.04 19.74
C TYR A 7 12.67 5.88 18.32
N PHE A 8 11.66 5.03 18.14
CA PHE A 8 11.06 4.81 16.82
C PHE A 8 10.38 6.08 16.29
N TYR A 9 9.54 6.72 17.11
CA TYR A 9 8.87 7.97 16.71
C TYR A 9 9.87 9.12 16.52
N ALA A 10 10.82 9.31 17.44
CA ALA A 10 11.78 10.42 17.34
C ALA A 10 12.69 10.30 16.11
N VAL A 11 13.24 9.10 15.85
CA VAL A 11 14.15 8.88 14.71
C VAL A 11 13.40 8.89 13.38
N PHE A 12 12.19 8.32 13.32
CA PHE A 12 11.35 8.33 12.12
C PHE A 12 10.94 9.75 11.72
N TRP A 13 10.39 10.53 12.67
CA TRP A 13 9.99 11.91 12.40
C TRP A 13 11.17 12.81 12.05
N GLN A 14 12.35 12.61 12.67
CA GLN A 14 13.56 13.35 12.31
C GLN A 14 14.07 12.99 10.91
N ARG A 15 14.04 11.70 10.52
CA ARG A 15 14.44 11.26 9.18
C ARG A 15 13.52 11.78 8.09
N ILE A 16 12.20 11.74 8.29
CA ILE A 16 11.22 12.28 7.33
C ILE A 16 11.43 13.78 7.16
N LYS A 17 11.59 14.53 8.26
CA LYS A 17 11.87 15.98 8.19
C LYS A 17 13.15 16.33 7.46
N ARG A 18 14.15 15.44 7.50
CA ARG A 18 15.44 15.65 6.82
C ARG A 18 15.41 15.31 5.33
N ASN A 19 14.49 14.45 4.89
CA ASN A 19 14.36 14.05 3.50
C ASN A 19 13.32 14.93 2.77
N ARG A 20 13.80 15.85 1.92
CA ARG A 20 12.94 16.78 1.16
C ARG A 20 11.93 16.07 0.26
N LEU A 21 12.29 14.93 -0.33
CA LEU A 21 11.40 14.15 -1.19
C LEU A 21 10.29 13.49 -0.38
N ALA A 22 10.63 12.87 0.76
CA ALA A 22 9.65 12.27 1.66
C ALA A 22 8.68 13.32 2.21
N MET A 23 9.18 14.53 2.54
CA MET A 23 8.33 15.64 3.00
C MET A 23 7.40 16.14 1.90
N ALA A 24 7.90 16.30 0.67
CA ALA A 24 7.07 16.71 -0.47
C ALA A 24 5.95 15.70 -0.73
N GLY A 25 6.27 14.40 -0.74
CA GLY A 25 5.27 13.33 -0.88
C GLY A 25 4.24 13.36 0.26
N ALA A 26 4.69 13.52 1.51
CA ALA A 26 3.80 13.60 2.66
C ALA A 26 2.85 14.81 2.58
N ILE A 27 3.33 15.97 2.12
CA ILE A 27 2.50 17.17 1.90
C ILE A 27 1.46 16.91 0.82
N VAL A 28 1.83 16.27 -0.30
CA VAL A 28 0.89 15.92 -1.38
C VAL A 28 -0.19 14.96 -0.88
N VAL A 29 0.20 13.89 -0.19
CA VAL A 29 -0.75 12.93 0.38
C VAL A 29 -1.67 13.60 1.40
N ALA A 30 -1.13 14.45 2.27
CA ALA A 30 -1.92 15.20 3.24
C ALA A 30 -2.91 16.15 2.56
N ALA A 31 -2.49 16.87 1.52
CA ALA A 31 -3.37 17.74 0.73
C ALA A 31 -4.50 16.93 0.07
N LEU A 32 -4.18 15.79 -0.55
CA LEU A 32 -5.19 14.89 -1.12
C LEU A 32 -6.15 14.35 -0.05
N PHE A 33 -5.63 14.05 1.15
CA PHE A 33 -6.45 13.58 2.27
C PHE A 33 -7.39 14.68 2.78
N ILE A 34 -6.92 15.93 2.84
CA ILE A 34 -7.75 17.09 3.21
C ILE A 34 -8.85 17.32 2.17
N VAL A 35 -8.50 17.36 0.87
CA VAL A 35 -9.48 17.50 -0.22
C VAL A 35 -10.50 16.37 -0.19
N SER A 36 -10.03 15.14 0.02
CA SER A 36 -10.87 13.96 0.21
C SER A 36 -11.81 14.15 1.40
N LEU A 37 -11.34 14.45 2.61
CA LEU A 37 -12.20 14.64 3.78
C LEU A 37 -13.20 15.78 3.61
N LEU A 38 -12.79 16.88 2.98
CA LEU A 38 -13.64 18.03 2.73
C LEU A 38 -14.50 17.90 1.46
N ALA A 39 -14.42 16.80 0.71
CA ALA A 39 -15.17 16.64 -0.54
C ALA A 39 -16.66 16.89 -0.37
N GLN A 40 -17.28 16.43 0.73
CA GLN A 40 -18.71 16.68 1.01
C GLN A 40 -19.07 18.17 1.09
N PHE A 41 -18.11 19.04 1.40
CA PHE A 41 -18.30 20.49 1.51
C PHE A 41 -17.79 21.25 0.28
N ILE A 42 -16.80 20.72 -0.43
CA ILE A 42 -16.16 21.36 -1.60
C ILE A 42 -16.93 21.08 -2.88
N VAL A 43 -17.59 19.92 -2.95
CA VAL A 43 -18.19 19.43 -4.19
C VAL A 43 -19.44 20.25 -4.56
N PRO A 44 -19.49 20.84 -5.77
CA PRO A 44 -20.62 21.68 -6.17
C PRO A 44 -21.89 20.91 -6.51
N PHE A 45 -21.80 19.66 -6.99
CA PHE A 45 -22.95 18.84 -7.38
C PHE A 45 -22.84 17.42 -6.83
N ASP A 46 -23.97 16.73 -6.62
CA ASP A 46 -23.91 15.31 -6.27
C ASP A 46 -23.19 14.52 -7.39
N PRO A 47 -22.08 13.81 -7.08
CA PRO A 47 -21.27 13.10 -8.08
C PRO A 47 -22.02 12.01 -8.84
N ASN A 48 -23.16 11.53 -8.30
CA ASN A 48 -23.98 10.52 -8.95
C ASN A 48 -25.23 11.11 -9.64
N SER A 49 -25.48 12.41 -9.48
CA SER A 49 -26.64 13.05 -10.11
C SER A 49 -26.49 13.05 -11.64
N ILE A 50 -27.46 12.43 -12.31
CA ILE A 50 -27.53 12.33 -13.76
C ILE A 50 -28.32 13.52 -14.28
N ASN A 51 -27.75 14.26 -15.23
CA ASN A 51 -28.45 15.30 -15.95
C ASN A 51 -28.41 15.01 -17.46
N ALA A 52 -29.47 14.38 -17.97
CA ALA A 52 -29.58 13.99 -19.38
C ALA A 52 -29.55 15.18 -20.36
N TRP A 53 -29.79 16.40 -19.89
CA TRP A 53 -29.77 17.61 -20.72
C TRP A 53 -28.37 18.19 -20.92
N SER A 54 -27.42 17.81 -20.07
CA SER A 54 -26.05 18.29 -20.10
C SER A 54 -25.08 17.12 -20.29
N VAL A 55 -25.33 16.25 -21.27
CA VAL A 55 -24.42 15.14 -21.62
C VAL A 55 -23.23 15.67 -22.43
N LEU A 56 -22.01 15.22 -22.11
CA LEU A 56 -20.77 15.57 -22.84
C LEU A 56 -20.59 17.09 -23.04
N SER A 57 -21.02 17.87 -22.07
CA SER A 57 -20.93 19.33 -22.13
C SER A 57 -19.50 19.78 -21.84
N PRO A 58 -18.96 20.75 -22.59
CA PRO A 58 -17.61 21.26 -22.37
C PRO A 58 -17.50 22.02 -21.03
N PRO A 59 -16.27 22.27 -20.55
CA PRO A 59 -16.02 23.10 -19.38
C PRO A 59 -16.77 24.44 -19.42
N SER A 60 -17.47 24.76 -18.33
CA SER A 60 -18.26 25.98 -18.16
C SER A 60 -18.24 26.47 -16.71
N TRP A 61 -18.73 27.67 -16.46
CA TRP A 61 -18.85 28.20 -15.09
C TRP A 61 -19.74 27.34 -14.19
N GLN A 62 -20.73 26.66 -14.77
CA GLN A 62 -21.59 25.74 -14.05
C GLN A 62 -20.90 24.38 -13.86
N HIS A 63 -20.21 23.86 -14.88
CA HIS A 63 -19.47 22.60 -14.82
C HIS A 63 -18.00 22.84 -15.14
N TRP A 64 -17.18 23.07 -14.12
CA TRP A 64 -15.80 23.56 -14.31
C TRP A 64 -14.95 22.62 -15.16
N PHE A 65 -15.16 21.30 -15.06
CA PHE A 65 -14.48 20.29 -15.86
C PHE A 65 -15.39 19.67 -16.94
N GLY A 66 -16.58 20.25 -17.16
CA GLY A 66 -17.59 19.68 -18.04
C GLY A 66 -18.31 18.48 -17.42
N THR A 67 -19.05 17.76 -18.26
CA THR A 67 -19.85 16.60 -17.86
C THR A 67 -19.49 15.33 -18.64
N ASP A 68 -19.79 14.17 -18.05
CA ASP A 68 -19.53 12.87 -18.67
C ASP A 68 -20.67 12.39 -19.61
N GLU A 69 -20.56 11.15 -20.11
CA GLU A 69 -21.55 10.49 -20.98
C GLU A 69 -22.94 10.37 -20.35
N LEU A 70 -23.05 10.48 -19.03
CA LEU A 70 -24.31 10.46 -18.28
C LEU A 70 -24.71 11.86 -17.81
N GLY A 71 -24.00 12.89 -18.25
CA GLY A 71 -24.22 14.28 -17.88
C GLY A 71 -23.92 14.59 -16.41
N ARG A 72 -23.07 13.78 -15.76
CA ARG A 72 -22.62 14.01 -14.38
C ARG A 72 -21.46 14.99 -14.35
N ASP A 73 -21.39 15.83 -13.32
CA ASP A 73 -20.31 16.81 -13.18
C ASP A 73 -18.95 16.11 -12.93
N VAL A 74 -17.98 16.34 -13.84
CA VAL A 74 -16.68 15.66 -13.80
C VAL A 74 -15.84 16.11 -12.61
N LEU A 75 -15.87 17.40 -12.25
CA LEU A 75 -15.11 17.93 -11.11
C LEU A 75 -15.56 17.24 -9.80
N SER A 76 -16.86 17.16 -9.58
CA SER A 76 -17.48 16.50 -8.43
C SER A 76 -17.07 15.03 -8.36
N ARG A 77 -17.09 14.33 -9.50
CA ARG A 77 -16.64 12.93 -9.60
C ARG A 77 -15.14 12.75 -9.33
N VAL A 78 -14.29 13.68 -9.77
CA VAL A 78 -12.84 13.62 -9.50
C VAL A 78 -12.56 13.79 -8.01
N ILE A 79 -13.18 14.78 -7.36
CA ILE A 79 -12.98 15.05 -5.93
C ILE A 79 -13.50 13.87 -5.08
N TYR A 80 -14.68 13.33 -5.39
CA TYR A 80 -15.18 12.12 -4.71
C TYR A 80 -14.36 10.87 -5.03
N GLY A 81 -13.90 10.75 -6.28
CA GLY A 81 -13.03 9.67 -6.73
C GLY A 81 -11.72 9.62 -5.94
N ALA A 82 -11.16 10.78 -5.57
CA ALA A 82 -9.97 10.85 -4.71
C ALA A 82 -10.17 10.12 -3.36
N ARG A 83 -11.37 10.19 -2.76
CA ARG A 83 -11.70 9.41 -1.54
C ARG A 83 -11.58 7.92 -1.77
N ILE A 84 -12.13 7.45 -2.88
CA ILE A 84 -12.14 6.03 -3.24
C ILE A 84 -10.71 5.58 -3.53
N SER A 85 -9.97 6.31 -4.37
CA SER A 85 -8.58 5.99 -4.72
C SER A 85 -7.66 5.93 -3.49
N LEU A 86 -7.81 6.87 -2.54
CA LEU A 86 -7.06 6.84 -1.28
C LEU A 86 -7.39 5.59 -0.46
N LYS A 87 -8.69 5.26 -0.29
CA LYS A 87 -9.09 4.04 0.43
C LYS A 87 -8.52 2.80 -0.24
N VAL A 88 -8.62 2.69 -1.57
CA VAL A 88 -8.08 1.56 -2.33
C VAL A 88 -6.58 1.45 -2.14
N GLY A 89 -5.84 2.57 -2.29
CA GLY A 89 -4.39 2.61 -2.11
C GLY A 89 -3.98 2.12 -0.73
N PHE A 90 -4.54 2.69 0.34
CA PHE A 90 -4.17 2.31 1.72
C PHE A 90 -4.52 0.86 2.06
N VAL A 91 -5.73 0.40 1.71
CA VAL A 91 -6.18 -0.96 2.07
C VAL A 91 -5.43 -2.01 1.26
N ALA A 92 -5.35 -1.85 -0.06
CA ALA A 92 -4.70 -2.83 -0.93
C ALA A 92 -3.19 -2.91 -0.65
N VAL A 93 -2.51 -1.76 -0.54
CA VAL A 93 -1.08 -1.73 -0.18
C VAL A 93 -0.86 -2.27 1.22
N GLY A 94 -1.73 -1.95 2.18
CA GLY A 94 -1.64 -2.48 3.54
C GLY A 94 -1.69 -4.01 3.58
N ILE A 95 -2.60 -4.61 2.82
CA ILE A 95 -2.68 -6.08 2.67
C ILE A 95 -1.42 -6.61 2.00
N ALA A 96 -1.01 -6.01 0.88
CA ALA A 96 0.15 -6.45 0.10
C ALA A 96 1.44 -6.40 0.92
N VAL A 97 1.67 -5.30 1.64
CA VAL A 97 2.83 -5.13 2.51
C VAL A 97 2.78 -6.09 3.68
N SER A 98 1.63 -6.28 4.32
CA SER A 98 1.51 -7.21 5.45
C SER A 98 1.86 -8.64 5.04
N ILE A 99 1.30 -9.14 3.94
CA ILE A 99 1.57 -10.48 3.43
C ILE A 99 3.03 -10.58 2.94
N GLY A 100 3.46 -9.60 2.15
CA GLY A 100 4.78 -9.56 1.56
C GLY A 100 5.89 -9.55 2.61
N THR A 101 5.75 -8.71 3.64
CA THR A 101 6.71 -8.64 4.75
C THR A 101 6.78 -9.95 5.52
N VAL A 102 5.66 -10.59 5.83
CA VAL A 102 5.68 -11.89 6.52
C VAL A 102 6.37 -12.96 5.68
N VAL A 103 6.00 -13.09 4.41
CA VAL A 103 6.61 -14.10 3.51
C VAL A 103 8.10 -13.80 3.27
N GLY A 104 8.46 -12.54 3.07
CA GLY A 104 9.84 -12.10 2.87
C GLY A 104 10.73 -12.35 4.09
N LEU A 105 10.25 -12.02 5.30
CA LEU A 105 10.98 -12.28 6.55
C LEU A 105 11.19 -13.77 6.78
N VAL A 106 10.16 -14.60 6.58
CA VAL A 106 10.24 -16.04 6.79
C VAL A 106 11.19 -16.68 5.77
N SER A 107 11.08 -16.34 4.48
CA SER A 107 11.96 -16.86 3.44
C SER A 107 13.42 -16.42 3.65
N GLY A 108 13.66 -15.13 3.91
CA GLY A 108 15.00 -14.60 4.14
C GLY A 108 15.66 -15.12 5.42
N TYR A 109 14.90 -15.27 6.51
CA TYR A 109 15.47 -15.72 7.79
C TYR A 109 15.88 -17.20 7.74
N TYR A 110 14.98 -18.08 7.30
CA TYR A 110 15.22 -19.53 7.32
C TYR A 110 16.14 -20.02 6.18
N SER A 111 16.20 -19.31 5.04
CA SER A 111 16.95 -19.75 3.85
C SER A 111 16.63 -21.18 3.40
N GLY A 112 17.43 -21.69 2.45
CA GLY A 112 17.43 -23.10 2.07
C GLY A 112 16.10 -23.55 1.46
N LEU A 113 15.54 -24.63 1.97
CA LEU A 113 14.32 -25.24 1.43
C LEU A 113 13.08 -24.38 1.63
N VAL A 114 12.95 -23.69 2.78
CA VAL A 114 11.81 -22.81 3.07
C VAL A 114 11.80 -21.64 2.09
N ASP A 115 12.97 -21.03 1.91
CA ASP A 115 13.18 -19.97 0.95
C ASP A 115 12.88 -20.42 -0.48
N ALA A 116 13.51 -21.51 -0.93
CA ALA A 116 13.31 -22.04 -2.27
C ALA A 116 11.83 -22.34 -2.56
N THR A 117 11.09 -22.93 -1.60
CA THR A 117 9.67 -23.25 -1.77
C THR A 117 8.81 -22.00 -1.85
N LEU A 118 9.00 -21.05 -0.94
CA LEU A 118 8.23 -19.80 -0.91
C LEU A 118 8.52 -18.94 -2.15
N MET A 119 9.78 -18.80 -2.54
CA MET A 119 10.15 -18.04 -3.73
C MET A 119 9.68 -18.72 -5.01
N ARG A 120 9.68 -20.07 -5.06
CA ARG A 120 9.08 -20.79 -6.19
C ARG A 120 7.59 -20.49 -6.32
N PHE A 121 6.86 -20.46 -5.20
CA PHE A 121 5.46 -20.11 -5.19
C PHE A 121 5.23 -18.66 -5.66
N VAL A 122 6.04 -17.71 -5.16
CA VAL A 122 6.01 -16.31 -5.61
C VAL A 122 6.27 -16.20 -7.11
N ASP A 123 7.27 -16.92 -7.63
CA ASP A 123 7.61 -16.91 -9.06
C ASP A 123 6.48 -17.46 -9.93
N ILE A 124 5.82 -18.53 -9.49
CA ILE A 124 4.64 -19.09 -10.18
C ILE A 124 3.50 -18.07 -10.20
N MET A 125 3.23 -17.40 -9.07
CA MET A 125 2.18 -16.38 -8.99
C MET A 125 2.48 -15.16 -9.87
N LEU A 126 3.75 -14.76 -10.01
CA LEU A 126 4.17 -13.66 -10.88
C LEU A 126 3.95 -13.95 -12.37
N CYS A 127 3.89 -15.22 -12.78
CA CYS A 127 3.55 -15.59 -14.15
C CYS A 127 2.08 -15.32 -14.49
N PHE A 128 1.20 -15.20 -13.50
CA PHE A 128 -0.21 -14.87 -13.73
C PHE A 128 -0.39 -13.35 -13.84
N PRO A 129 -0.93 -12.84 -14.95
CA PRO A 129 -1.17 -11.42 -15.07
C PRO A 129 -2.29 -11.00 -14.10
N ALA A 130 -1.95 -10.12 -13.14
CA ALA A 130 -2.87 -9.70 -12.07
C ALA A 130 -4.19 -9.13 -12.60
N PHE A 131 -4.17 -8.50 -13.77
CA PHE A 131 -5.37 -7.98 -14.44
C PHE A 131 -6.42 -9.07 -14.69
N PHE A 132 -6.01 -10.26 -15.14
CA PHE A 132 -6.96 -11.36 -15.39
C PHE A 132 -7.57 -11.89 -14.10
N LEU A 133 -6.80 -11.95 -13.00
CA LEU A 133 -7.32 -12.34 -11.68
C LEU A 133 -8.38 -11.34 -11.19
N ILE A 134 -8.13 -10.05 -11.36
CA ILE A 134 -9.09 -8.99 -11.02
C ILE A 134 -10.38 -9.14 -11.84
N LEU A 135 -10.27 -9.31 -13.15
CA LEU A 135 -11.43 -9.50 -14.02
C LEU A 135 -12.24 -10.75 -13.66
N ALA A 136 -11.57 -11.88 -13.43
CA ALA A 136 -12.23 -13.13 -13.07
C ALA A 136 -13.02 -13.03 -11.76
N VAL A 137 -12.51 -12.27 -10.77
CA VAL A 137 -13.26 -12.06 -9.53
C VAL A 137 -14.48 -11.17 -9.74
N ILE A 138 -14.36 -10.13 -10.58
CA ILE A 138 -15.47 -9.21 -10.90
C ILE A 138 -16.57 -9.91 -11.70
N THR A 139 -16.26 -10.94 -12.49
CA THR A 139 -17.29 -11.68 -13.24
C THR A 139 -18.05 -12.69 -12.40
N ILE A 140 -17.44 -13.23 -11.33
CA ILE A 140 -18.06 -14.24 -10.46
C ILE A 140 -18.87 -13.60 -9.31
N ARG A 141 -18.46 -12.42 -8.83
CA ARG A 141 -19.07 -11.70 -7.70
C ARG A 141 -19.61 -10.35 -8.14
N GLU A 142 -20.62 -9.85 -7.45
CA GLU A 142 -21.07 -8.47 -7.65
C GLU A 142 -19.91 -7.47 -7.48
N PRO A 143 -19.78 -6.49 -8.40
CA PRO A 143 -18.74 -5.47 -8.32
C PRO A 143 -18.84 -4.67 -7.03
N SER A 144 -17.92 -4.91 -6.10
CA SER A 144 -17.79 -4.18 -4.85
C SER A 144 -16.38 -3.62 -4.72
N ILE A 145 -16.27 -2.36 -4.31
CA ILE A 145 -14.97 -1.70 -4.10
C ILE A 145 -14.12 -2.52 -3.12
N TRP A 146 -14.74 -3.11 -2.09
CA TRP A 146 -14.05 -3.97 -1.13
C TRP A 146 -13.44 -5.22 -1.77
N ASN A 147 -14.16 -5.87 -2.68
CA ASN A 147 -13.65 -7.04 -3.39
C ASN A 147 -12.44 -6.65 -4.25
N ILE A 148 -12.53 -5.53 -4.96
CA ILE A 148 -11.43 -5.02 -5.79
C ILE A 148 -10.20 -4.73 -4.93
N MET A 149 -10.36 -4.07 -3.77
CA MET A 149 -9.25 -3.78 -2.85
C MET A 149 -8.55 -5.06 -2.37
N ILE A 150 -9.32 -6.08 -1.97
CA ILE A 150 -8.78 -7.35 -1.49
C ILE A 150 -8.00 -8.05 -2.61
N VAL A 151 -8.55 -8.12 -3.82
CA VAL A 151 -7.87 -8.79 -4.94
C VAL A 151 -6.59 -8.08 -5.32
N ILE A 152 -6.58 -6.74 -5.37
CA ILE A 152 -5.36 -5.97 -5.63
C ILE A 152 -4.33 -6.23 -4.52
N GLY A 153 -4.74 -6.23 -3.24
CA GLY A 153 -3.83 -6.52 -2.14
C GLY A 153 -3.25 -7.95 -2.16
N LEU A 154 -4.08 -8.95 -2.46
CA LEU A 154 -3.69 -10.36 -2.56
C LEU A 154 -2.86 -10.68 -3.80
N THR A 155 -2.84 -9.80 -4.79
CA THR A 155 -1.98 -9.95 -5.98
C THR A 155 -0.74 -9.05 -5.91
N GLY A 156 -0.73 -8.01 -5.07
CA GLY A 156 0.37 -7.05 -4.97
C GLY A 156 1.54 -7.44 -4.06
N TRP A 157 1.40 -8.48 -3.23
CA TRP A 157 2.39 -8.78 -2.17
C TRP A 157 3.72 -9.39 -2.67
N MET A 158 3.73 -9.97 -3.87
CA MET A 158 4.87 -10.73 -4.42
C MET A 158 6.15 -9.89 -4.54
N GLY A 159 6.03 -8.66 -5.03
CA GLY A 159 7.16 -7.73 -5.15
C GLY A 159 7.73 -7.35 -3.79
N VAL A 160 6.85 -7.04 -2.83
CA VAL A 160 7.23 -6.71 -1.45
C VAL A 160 7.93 -7.89 -0.79
N ALA A 161 7.45 -9.12 -0.98
CA ALA A 161 8.08 -10.32 -0.44
C ALA A 161 9.52 -10.49 -0.91
N ARG A 162 9.78 -10.28 -2.20
CA ARG A 162 11.13 -10.37 -2.77
C ARG A 162 12.07 -9.29 -2.23
N LEU A 163 11.58 -8.06 -2.09
CA LEU A 163 12.36 -6.95 -1.54
C LEU A 163 12.72 -7.21 -0.08
N VAL A 164 11.73 -7.53 0.76
CA VAL A 164 11.94 -7.83 2.19
C VAL A 164 12.88 -9.02 2.37
N ARG A 165 12.72 -10.07 1.55
CA ARG A 165 13.62 -11.22 1.58
C ARG A 165 15.07 -10.82 1.33
N ALA A 166 15.32 -10.00 0.31
CA ALA A 166 16.68 -9.62 -0.09
C ALA A 166 17.40 -8.88 1.04
N GLU A 167 16.71 -7.95 1.67
CA GLU A 167 17.23 -7.22 2.83
C GLU A 167 17.39 -8.16 4.05
N THR A 168 16.43 -9.06 4.29
CA THR A 168 16.49 -9.96 5.45
C THR A 168 17.67 -10.90 5.35
N LEU A 169 18.01 -11.36 4.15
CA LEU A 169 19.23 -12.14 3.90
C LEU A 169 20.49 -11.35 4.27
N SER A 170 20.55 -10.06 3.93
CA SER A 170 21.66 -9.17 4.29
C SER A 170 21.76 -8.97 5.80
N ILE A 171 20.65 -8.67 6.46
CA ILE A 171 20.60 -8.40 7.91
C ILE A 171 20.94 -9.63 8.73
N ARG A 172 20.48 -10.81 8.31
CA ARG A 172 20.68 -12.05 9.06
C ARG A 172 22.16 -12.37 9.29
N GLU A 173 23.03 -11.97 8.36
CA GLU A 173 24.48 -12.20 8.44
C GLU A 173 25.22 -11.17 9.31
N MET A 174 24.52 -10.22 9.96
CA MET A 174 25.14 -9.21 10.81
C MET A 174 25.48 -9.74 12.21
N ASP A 175 26.61 -9.30 12.77
CA ASP A 175 27.16 -9.76 14.06
C ASP A 175 26.17 -9.70 15.24
N TYR A 176 25.29 -8.69 15.26
CA TYR A 176 24.32 -8.55 16.35
C TYR A 176 23.19 -9.60 16.31
N ILE A 177 22.88 -10.13 15.12
CA ILE A 177 21.93 -11.24 14.97
C ILE A 177 22.60 -12.54 15.43
N LEU A 178 23.88 -12.74 15.07
CA LEU A 178 24.66 -13.88 15.55
C LEU A 178 24.76 -13.87 17.08
N ALA A 179 25.09 -12.72 17.68
CA ALA A 179 25.12 -12.56 19.12
C ALA A 179 23.76 -12.86 19.78
N ALA A 180 22.65 -12.41 19.19
CA ALA A 180 21.31 -12.70 19.70
C ALA A 180 20.99 -14.21 19.68
N ARG A 181 21.45 -14.94 18.65
CA ARG A 181 21.34 -16.42 18.59
C ARG A 181 22.19 -17.10 19.65
N CYS A 182 23.44 -16.66 19.85
CA CYS A 182 24.35 -17.23 20.86
C CYS A 182 23.80 -17.10 22.29
N ILE A 183 23.01 -16.08 22.58
CA ILE A 183 22.37 -15.85 23.89
C ILE A 183 21.04 -16.64 24.01
N GLY A 184 20.64 -17.41 22.98
CA GLY A 184 19.46 -18.28 23.02
C GLY A 184 18.15 -17.55 22.74
N CYS A 185 18.16 -16.43 22.00
CA CYS A 185 16.91 -15.80 21.58
C CYS A 185 16.15 -16.69 20.59
N SER A 186 14.84 -16.86 20.81
CA SER A 186 13.94 -17.56 19.88
C SER A 186 13.90 -16.88 18.51
N ASP A 187 13.77 -17.65 17.43
CA ASP A 187 13.64 -17.15 16.05
C ASP A 187 12.58 -16.05 15.89
N ALA A 188 11.37 -16.27 16.42
CA ALA A 188 10.30 -15.28 16.35
C ALA A 188 10.71 -13.93 17.00
N ARG A 189 11.45 -13.98 18.10
CA ARG A 189 11.99 -12.77 18.73
C ARG A 189 13.03 -12.10 17.84
N ILE A 190 13.91 -12.85 17.20
CA ILE A 190 14.92 -12.32 16.28
C ILE A 190 14.24 -11.63 15.09
N ILE A 191 13.32 -12.34 14.43
CA ILE A 191 12.57 -11.83 13.27
C ILE A 191 11.80 -10.55 13.62
N PHE A 192 10.89 -10.59 14.60
CA PHE A 192 9.98 -9.48 14.85
C PHE A 192 10.59 -8.34 15.68
N ARG A 193 11.65 -8.59 16.47
CA ARG A 193 12.20 -7.59 17.40
C ARG A 193 13.57 -7.06 16.98
N HIS A 194 14.29 -7.75 16.09
CA HIS A 194 15.62 -7.34 15.65
C HIS A 194 15.65 -7.07 14.14
N ILE A 195 15.13 -7.97 13.31
CA ILE A 195 15.16 -7.84 11.84
C ILE A 195 14.09 -6.86 11.35
N LEU A 196 12.81 -7.17 11.60
CA LEU A 196 11.67 -6.38 11.10
C LEU A 196 11.82 -4.87 11.40
N PRO A 197 12.20 -4.40 12.60
CA PRO A 197 12.33 -2.98 12.86
C PRO A 197 13.41 -2.26 12.03
N TYR A 198 14.43 -2.98 11.56
CA TYR A 198 15.48 -2.43 10.69
C TYR A 198 15.00 -2.36 9.23
N GLU A 199 14.24 -3.37 8.82
CA GLU A 199 13.64 -3.54 7.48
C GLU A 199 12.54 -2.54 7.12
N ILE A 200 11.98 -1.84 8.10
CA ILE A 200 10.89 -0.88 7.85
C ILE A 200 11.32 0.24 6.89
N SER A 201 12.62 0.56 6.80
CA SER A 201 13.09 1.63 5.93
C SER A 201 13.01 1.27 4.43
N PRO A 202 13.55 0.14 3.95
CA PRO A 202 13.35 -0.31 2.56
C PRO A 202 11.89 -0.57 2.19
N VAL A 203 11.08 -1.08 3.12
CA VAL A 203 9.66 -1.42 2.85
C VAL A 203 8.78 -0.19 2.66
N LEU A 204 9.14 0.94 3.28
CA LEU A 204 8.37 2.18 3.23
C LEU A 204 8.80 3.15 2.12
N VAL A 205 9.87 2.85 1.38
CA VAL A 205 10.39 3.67 0.26
C VAL A 205 9.90 3.10 -1.06
#